data_AF-A0A848UY34-F1
#
_entry.id   AF-A0A848UY34-F1
#
_cell.length_a   1.000
_cell.length_b   1.000
_cell.length_c   1.000
_cell.angle_alpha   90.00
_cell.angle_beta   90.00
_cell.angle_gamma   90.00
#
_symmetry.space_group_name_H-M   'P 1'
#
loop_
_entity.id
_entity.type
_entity.pdbx_description
1 polymer ?
#
loop_
_entity_poly.entity_id
_entity_poly.type
_entity_poly.pdbx_seq_one_letter_code
_entity_poly.pdbx_strand_id
1 'polypeptide(L)'
;MEVIKNPEDWANLLSRPTEESAAIEKTVVEILEAVRTGGDQTILELTQRIDGVQLDQVELEVGSYDKLVEPELKKAISVAKQN
;
A
#
# COMPACT_ATOMS: atom_id res chain seq x y z
N MET A 1 -0.40 -20.33 -18.56
CA MET A 1 -0.62 -19.28 -19.57
C MET A 1 -1.63 -19.83 -20.55
N GLU A 2 -2.77 -19.17 -20.69
CA GLU A 2 -3.87 -19.62 -21.55
C GLU A 2 -3.81 -18.87 -22.89
N VAL A 3 -4.03 -19.58 -24.00
CA VAL A 3 -3.99 -18.98 -25.34
C VAL A 3 -5.42 -18.94 -25.87
N ILE A 4 -5.96 -17.73 -26.03
CA ILE A 4 -7.32 -17.50 -26.50
C ILE A 4 -7.27 -17.14 -27.99
N LYS A 5 -8.01 -17.89 -28.82
CA LYS A 5 -8.04 -17.69 -30.28
C LYS A 5 -9.38 -17.11 -30.71
N ASN A 6 -9.33 -16.00 -31.44
CA ASN A 6 -10.49 -15.28 -31.96
C ASN A 6 -11.54 -14.97 -30.88
N PRO A 7 -11.17 -14.27 -29.78
CA PRO A 7 -12.15 -13.94 -28.76
C PRO A 7 -13.20 -12.96 -29.29
N GLU A 8 -14.45 -13.24 -28.93
CA GLU A 8 -15.59 -12.40 -29.29
C GLU A 8 -15.84 -11.33 -28.20
N ASP A 9 -15.47 -11.61 -26.95
CA ASP A 9 -15.67 -10.73 -25.79
C ASP A 9 -14.33 -10.19 -25.25
N TRP A 10 -13.75 -9.25 -25.99
CA TRP A 10 -12.51 -8.57 -25.60
C TRP A 10 -12.65 -7.75 -24.32
N ALA A 11 -13.85 -7.22 -24.03
CA ALA A 11 -14.08 -6.39 -22.87
C ALA A 11 -13.90 -7.18 -21.57
N ASN A 12 -14.44 -8.40 -21.52
CA ASN A 12 -14.27 -9.29 -20.38
C ASN A 12 -12.82 -9.78 -20.26
N LEU A 13 -12.15 -10.13 -21.36
CA LEU A 13 -10.75 -10.59 -21.31
C LEU A 13 -9.76 -9.51 -20.87
N LEU A 14 -10.05 -8.26 -21.19
CA LEU A 14 -9.25 -7.11 -20.74
C LEU A 14 -9.68 -6.59 -19.37
N SER A 15 -10.77 -7.13 -18.82
CA SER A 15 -11.16 -6.82 -17.45
C SER A 15 -10.07 -7.30 -16.51
N ARG A 16 -9.78 -6.49 -15.49
CA ARG A 16 -8.88 -6.93 -14.44
C ARG A 16 -9.64 -7.92 -13.55
N PRO A 17 -8.96 -8.98 -13.07
CA PRO A 17 -9.51 -9.79 -12.00
C PRO A 17 -9.52 -8.95 -10.72
N THR A 18 -10.53 -8.11 -10.57
CA THR A 18 -10.81 -7.33 -9.37
C THR A 18 -12.08 -7.85 -8.77
N GLU A 19 -12.10 -8.03 -7.46
CA GLU A 19 -13.35 -8.29 -6.76
C GLU A 19 -14.23 -7.03 -6.84
N GLU A 20 -15.48 -7.16 -7.30
CA GLU A 20 -16.50 -6.11 -7.17
C GLU A 20 -16.84 -5.94 -5.70
N SER A 21 -16.66 -4.73 -5.16
CA SER A 21 -16.44 -4.62 -3.73
C SER A 21 -17.21 -3.52 -3.01
N ALA A 22 -18.53 -3.68 -2.99
CA ALA A 22 -19.39 -3.02 -1.99
C ALA A 22 -18.92 -3.33 -0.56
N ALA A 23 -18.28 -4.49 -0.34
CA ALA A 23 -17.66 -4.85 0.94
C ALA A 23 -16.42 -3.99 1.24
N ILE A 24 -15.48 -3.81 0.28
CA ILE A 24 -14.32 -2.92 0.47
C ILE A 24 -14.79 -1.48 0.67
N GLU A 25 -15.76 -1.00 -0.12
CA GLU A 25 -16.28 0.37 0.03
C GLU A 25 -16.81 0.61 1.45
N LYS A 26 -17.64 -0.30 1.97
CA LYS A 26 -18.13 -0.23 3.35
C LYS A 26 -16.98 -0.18 4.36
N THR A 27 -16.00 -1.08 4.25
CA THR A 27 -14.85 -1.11 5.15
C THR A 27 -14.02 0.17 5.08
N VAL A 28 -13.83 0.73 3.89
CA VAL A 28 -13.10 1.99 3.69
C VAL A 28 -13.86 3.15 4.35
N VAL A 29 -15.17 3.25 4.17
CA VAL A 29 -15.99 4.30 4.81
C VAL A 29 -15.88 4.22 6.33
N GLU A 30 -16.00 3.03 6.92
CA GLU A 30 -15.87 2.81 8.36
C GLU A 30 -14.49 3.26 8.88
N ILE A 31 -13.40 2.94 8.16
CA ILE A 31 -12.05 3.37 8.51
C ILE A 31 -11.93 4.90 8.44
N LEU A 32 -12.42 5.52 7.36
CA LEU A 32 -12.37 6.98 7.19
C LEU A 32 -13.15 7.71 8.29
N GLU A 33 -14.32 7.20 8.67
CA GLU A 33 -15.10 7.79 9.76
C GLU A 33 -14.39 7.65 11.11
N ALA A 34 -13.78 6.49 11.39
CA ALA A 34 -13.02 6.27 12.61
C ALA A 34 -11.78 7.18 12.69
N VAL A 35 -11.08 7.40 11.58
CA VAL A 35 -9.93 8.33 11.53
C VAL A 35 -10.39 9.77 11.65
N ARG A 36 -11.53 10.15 11.05
CA ARG A 36 -12.10 11.49 11.18
C ARG A 36 -12.42 11.85 12.64
N THR A 37 -12.90 10.89 13.42
CA THR A 37 -13.30 11.12 14.83
C THR A 37 -12.15 10.94 15.82
N GLY A 38 -11.28 9.96 15.62
CA GLY A 38 -10.20 9.62 16.57
C GLY A 38 -8.79 10.06 16.15
N GLY A 39 -8.62 10.64 14.97
CA GLY A 39 -7.34 11.21 14.52
C GLY A 39 -6.19 10.21 14.53
N ASP A 40 -5.01 10.66 14.95
CA ASP A 40 -3.77 9.87 14.97
C ASP A 40 -3.85 8.65 15.88
N GLN A 41 -4.63 8.73 16.97
CA GLN A 41 -4.84 7.60 17.86
C GLN A 41 -5.49 6.42 17.11
N THR A 42 -6.50 6.71 16.27
CA THR A 42 -7.12 5.68 15.42
C THR A 42 -6.11 5.11 14.43
N ILE A 43 -5.22 5.93 13.87
CA ILE A 43 -4.19 5.47 12.94
C ILE A 43 -3.28 4.45 13.63
N LEU A 44 -2.80 4.75 14.84
CA LEU A 44 -1.94 3.83 15.61
C LEU A 44 -2.64 2.50 15.93
N GLU A 45 -3.91 2.54 16.31
CA GLU A 45 -4.72 1.35 16.58
C GLU A 45 -4.93 0.50 15.31
N LEU A 46 -5.20 1.16 14.19
CA LEU A 46 -5.34 0.48 12.89
C LEU A 46 -4.03 -0.15 12.44
N THR A 47 -2.90 0.54 12.60
CA THR A 47 -1.56 0.00 12.31
C THR A 47 -1.28 -1.25 13.17
N GLN A 48 -1.59 -1.20 14.47
CA GLN A 48 -1.42 -2.38 15.32
C GLN A 48 -2.31 -3.55 14.88
N ARG A 49 -3.56 -3.26 14.50
CA ARG A 49 -4.53 -4.31 14.11
C ARG A 49 -4.23 -4.92 12.75
N ILE A 50 -3.77 -4.13 11.79
CA ILE A 50 -3.62 -4.53 10.38
C ILE A 50 -2.18 -4.96 10.09
N ASP A 51 -1.20 -4.16 10.50
CA ASP A 51 0.22 -4.42 10.24
C ASP A 51 0.87 -5.25 11.36
N GLY A 52 0.19 -5.38 12.51
CA GLY A 52 0.68 -6.16 13.66
C GLY A 52 1.79 -5.45 14.45
N VAL A 53 2.00 -4.15 14.22
CA VAL A 53 3.07 -3.37 14.85
C VAL A 53 2.48 -2.28 15.73
N GLN A 54 2.95 -2.21 16.97
CA GLN A 54 2.60 -1.12 17.89
C GLN A 54 3.61 0.02 17.73
N LEU A 55 3.10 1.22 17.45
CA LEU A 55 3.89 2.44 17.32
C LEU A 55 3.46 3.45 18.38
N ASP A 56 4.41 4.26 18.85
CA ASP A 56 4.15 5.33 19.81
C ASP A 56 3.76 6.65 19.13
N GLN A 57 4.15 6.81 17.85
CA GLN A 57 3.88 8.00 17.06
C GLN A 57 3.72 7.65 15.57
N VAL A 58 2.93 8.47 14.88
CA VAL A 58 2.70 8.32 13.43
C VAL A 58 3.90 8.83 12.63
N GLU A 59 4.56 9.88 13.13
CA GLU A 59 5.69 10.49 12.44
C GLU A 59 6.98 9.67 12.63
N LEU A 60 7.74 9.54 11.54
CA LEU A 60 9.06 8.92 11.56
C LEU A 60 10.13 9.99 11.81
N GLU A 61 10.92 9.85 12.86
CA GLU A 61 12.13 10.67 13.03
C GLU A 61 13.19 10.27 11.99
N VAL A 62 13.44 11.13 11.01
CA VAL A 62 14.41 10.85 9.96
C VAL A 62 15.82 11.17 10.44
N GLY A 63 16.53 10.16 10.94
CA GLY A 63 17.96 10.25 11.25
C GLY A 63 18.86 10.05 10.02
N SER A 64 20.18 10.16 10.23
CA SER A 64 21.16 9.76 9.20
C SER A 64 21.33 8.24 9.20
N TYR A 65 20.54 7.55 8.38
CA TYR A 65 20.64 6.11 8.14
C TYR A 65 21.71 5.75 7.10
N ASP A 66 22.53 6.72 6.69
CA ASP A 66 23.53 6.53 5.65
C ASP A 66 24.50 5.39 5.95
N LYS A 67 24.75 5.09 7.22
CA LYS A 67 25.67 4.00 7.60
C LYS A 67 25.01 2.61 7.60
N LEU A 68 23.68 2.53 7.45
CA LEU A 68 22.94 1.26 7.46
C LEU A 68 22.75 0.67 6.06
N VAL A 69 23.12 1.41 5.02
CA VAL A 69 22.91 1.00 3.62
C VAL A 69 24.25 0.75 2.96
N GLU A 70 24.44 -0.47 2.44
CA GLU A 70 25.59 -0.88 1.65
C GLU A 70 25.85 0.09 0.48
N PRO A 71 27.11 0.44 0.18
CA PRO A 71 27.44 1.39 -0.89
C PRO A 71 26.89 1.00 -2.26
N GLU A 72 26.85 -0.31 -2.55
CA GLU A 72 26.32 -0.84 -3.81
C GLU A 72 24.82 -0.58 -3.95
N LEU A 73 24.05 -0.81 -2.89
CA LEU A 73 22.61 -0.53 -2.86
C LEU A 73 22.34 0.96 -3.02
N LYS A 74 23.12 1.83 -2.36
CA LYS A 74 23.01 3.28 -2.56
C LYS A 74 23.27 3.69 -4.00
N LYS A 75 24.30 3.11 -4.63
CA LYS A 75 24.62 3.37 -6.03
C LYS A 75 23.46 2.94 -6.93
N ALA A 76 22.88 1.75 -6.70
CA ALA A 76 21.75 1.27 -7.47
C ALA A 76 20.52 2.19 -7.36
N ILE A 77 20.17 2.62 -6.14
CA ILE A 77 19.07 3.58 -5.90
C ILE A 77 19.36 4.92 -6.58
N SER A 78 20.60 5.41 -6.52
CA SER A 78 20.99 6.67 -7.18
C SER A 78 20.88 6.59 -8.70
N VAL A 79 21.24 5.46 -9.30
CA VAL A 79 21.08 5.23 -10.75
C VAL A 79 19.58 5.18 -11.10
N ALA A 80 18.76 4.46 -10.32
CA ALA A 80 17.32 4.39 -10.54
C ALA A 80 16.64 5.77 -10.44
N LYS A 81 17.11 6.64 -9.53
CA LYS A 81 16.63 8.03 -9.43
C LYS A 81 17.01 8.91 -10.63
N GLN A 82 18.17 8.62 -11.25
CA GLN A 82 18.69 9.42 -12.35
C GLN A 82 18.00 9.12 -13.68
N ASN A 83 17.60 7.86 -13.87
CA ASN A 83 16.88 7.40 -15.07
C ASN A 83 15.42 7.89 -15.06
#